data_AF-A0AA95GH70-F1
#
_entry.id   AF-A0AA95GH70-F1
#
_cell.length_a   1.000
_cell.length_b   1.000
_cell.length_c   1.000
_cell.angle_alpha   90.00
_cell.angle_beta   90.00
_cell.angle_gamma   90.00
#
_symmetry.space_group_name_H-M   'P 1'
#
loop_
_entity.id
_entity.type
_entity.pdbx_description
1 polymer ?
#
loop_
_entity_poly.entity_id
_entity_poly.type
_entity_poly.pdbx_seq_one_letter_code
_entity_poly.pdbx_strand_id
1 'polypeptide(L)'
;MTVNERIRTRMRELGLKNKDLSNATKASKGTVSQWVNGGNGPSSQYITPLAKILQVTEQWLLQGGTRQTPLNNETHIRRVSKIPLLTFDQAGNGATS
;
A
#
# COMPACT_ATOMS: atom_id res chain seq x y z
N MET A 1 -15.71 0.36 4.47
CA MET A 1 -14.55 0.59 5.36
C MET A 1 -14.11 2.04 5.24
N THR A 2 -14.12 2.75 6.35
CA THR A 2 -13.77 4.18 6.47
C THR A 2 -12.26 4.41 6.63
N VAL A 3 -11.77 5.66 6.58
CA VAL A 3 -10.32 5.98 6.79
C VAL A 3 -9.87 5.55 8.19
N ASN A 4 -10.68 5.82 9.21
CA ASN A 4 -10.39 5.48 10.60
C ASN A 4 -10.31 3.95 10.81
N GLU A 5 -11.23 3.17 10.22
CA GLU A 5 -11.14 1.70 10.26
C GLU A 5 -9.85 1.20 9.62
N ARG A 6 -9.46 1.74 8.46
CA ARG A 6 -8.19 1.39 7.80
C ARG A 6 -6.98 1.65 8.69
N ILE A 7 -6.91 2.84 9.28
CA ILE A 7 -5.81 3.23 10.19
C ILE A 7 -5.77 2.26 11.37
N ARG A 8 -6.92 2.03 12.02
CA ARG A 8 -7.02 1.17 13.20
C ARG A 8 -6.64 -0.28 12.88
N THR A 9 -7.07 -0.82 11.75
CA THR A 9 -6.69 -2.16 11.29
C THR A 9 -5.18 -2.26 11.09
N ARG A 10 -4.57 -1.31 10.36
CA ARG A 10 -3.11 -1.30 10.13
C ARG A 10 -2.33 -1.15 11.43
N MET A 11 -2.80 -0.32 12.35
CA MET A 11 -2.18 -0.19 13.67
C MET A 11 -2.18 -1.50 14.44
N ARG A 12 -3.28 -2.26 14.40
CA ARG A 12 -3.36 -3.59 15.04
C ARG A 12 -2.43 -4.61 14.37
N GLU A 13 -2.37 -4.63 13.04
CA GLU A 13 -1.50 -5.54 12.29
C GLU A 13 0.00 -5.26 12.55
N LEU A 14 0.37 -3.99 12.74
CA LEU A 14 1.76 -3.57 12.97
C LEU A 14 2.11 -3.43 14.46
N GLY A 15 1.15 -3.62 15.37
CA GLY A 15 1.36 -3.39 16.81
C GLY A 15 1.63 -1.93 17.21
N LEU A 16 1.21 -0.96 16.38
CA LEU A 16 1.44 0.47 16.59
C LEU A 16 0.47 1.06 17.63
N LYS A 17 0.94 2.03 18.41
CA LYS A 17 0.14 2.81 19.36
C LYS A 17 -0.07 4.24 18.85
N ASN A 18 -1.03 4.96 19.44
CA ASN A 18 -1.31 6.37 19.10
C ASN A 18 -0.07 7.28 19.27
N LYS A 19 0.82 6.94 20.23
CA LYS A 19 2.08 7.65 20.45
C LYS A 19 3.02 7.53 19.24
N ASP A 20 3.07 6.36 18.60
CA ASP A 20 3.94 6.12 17.44
C ASP A 20 3.48 6.94 16.23
N LEU A 21 2.16 6.99 16.00
CA LEU A 21 1.57 7.84 14.97
C LEU A 21 1.87 9.32 15.25
N SER A 22 1.69 9.77 16.49
CA SER A 22 2.00 11.15 16.88
C SER A 22 3.47 11.48 16.65
N ASN A 23 4.38 10.56 16.98
CA ASN A 23 5.82 10.75 16.80
C ASN A 23 6.22 10.82 15.31
N ALA A 24 5.65 9.94 14.47
CA ALA A 24 5.96 9.92 13.04
C ALA A 24 5.31 11.05 12.23
N THR A 25 4.11 11.48 12.64
CA THR A 25 3.35 12.52 11.93
C THR A 25 3.54 13.92 12.50
N LYS A 26 4.16 14.04 13.69
CA LYS A 26 4.22 15.26 14.52
C LYS A 26 2.85 15.85 14.85
N ALA A 27 1.77 15.09 14.68
CA ALA A 27 0.43 15.52 15.03
C ALA A 27 0.18 15.42 16.54
N SER A 28 -0.68 16.30 17.05
CA SER A 28 -1.11 16.27 18.45
C SER A 28 -1.85 14.99 18.79
N LYS A 29 -1.77 14.54 20.05
CA LYS A 29 -2.45 13.34 20.56
C LYS A 29 -3.96 13.34 20.27
N GLY A 30 -4.60 14.51 20.40
CA GLY A 30 -6.03 14.69 20.10
C GLY A 30 -6.36 14.43 18.63
N THR A 31 -5.51 14.92 17.72
CA THR A 31 -5.67 14.72 16.27
C THR A 31 -5.53 13.25 15.90
N VAL A 32 -4.51 12.57 16.42
CA VAL A 32 -4.33 11.12 16.20
C VAL A 32 -5.53 10.32 16.76
N SER A 33 -6.02 10.70 17.95
CA SER A 33 -7.18 10.07 18.55
C SER A 33 -8.43 10.21 17.68
N GLN A 34 -8.66 11.38 17.07
CA GLN A 34 -9.76 11.57 16.13
C GLN A 34 -9.64 10.65 14.92
N TRP A 35 -8.45 10.47 14.35
CA TRP A 35 -8.25 9.57 13.21
C TRP A 35 -8.54 8.11 13.55
N VAL A 36 -8.23 7.67 14.77
CA VAL A 36 -8.41 6.27 15.18
C VAL A 36 -9.85 6.00 15.63
N ASN A 37 -10.48 6.94 16.32
CA ASN A 37 -11.82 6.77 16.91
C ASN A 37 -12.98 7.17 15.98
N GLY A 38 -12.71 7.65 14.77
CA GLY A 38 -13.76 7.99 13.79
C GLY A 38 -14.29 9.42 13.88
N GLY A 39 -13.43 10.37 14.23
CA GLY A 39 -13.69 11.80 14.08
C GLY A 39 -13.36 12.30 12.68
N ASN A 40 -12.66 13.43 12.59
CA ASN A 40 -12.26 14.00 11.30
C ASN A 40 -11.09 13.23 10.69
N GLY A 41 -11.10 12.99 9.37
CA GLY A 41 -9.99 12.33 8.68
C GLY A 41 -8.68 13.14 8.68
N PRO A 42 -7.52 12.51 8.42
CA PRO A 42 -6.25 13.21 8.28
C PRO A 42 -6.25 14.14 7.06
N SER A 43 -5.80 15.37 7.24
CA SER A 43 -5.53 16.31 6.14
C SER A 43 -4.35 15.84 5.29
N SER A 44 -4.26 16.32 4.05
CA SER A 44 -3.22 15.99 3.07
C SER A 44 -1.79 16.01 3.64
N GLN A 45 -1.46 17.01 4.48
CA GLN A 45 -0.16 17.14 5.14
C GLN A 45 0.25 15.91 5.99
N TYR A 46 -0.72 15.16 6.50
CA TYR A 46 -0.50 13.97 7.34
C TYR A 46 -0.60 12.66 6.57
N ILE A 47 -1.07 12.69 5.32
CA ILE A 47 -1.28 11.48 4.50
C ILE A 47 0.05 10.79 4.21
N THR A 48 1.06 11.54 3.74
CA THR A 48 2.38 11.00 3.45
C THR A 48 3.05 10.35 4.67
N PRO A 49 3.16 11.00 5.85
CA PRO A 49 3.76 10.37 7.02
C PRO A 49 2.93 9.20 7.57
N LEU A 50 1.59 9.25 7.51
CA LEU A 50 0.73 8.13 7.89
C LEU A 50 0.93 6.93 6.97
N ALA A 51 0.98 7.15 5.66
CA ALA A 51 1.23 6.10 4.68
C ALA A 51 2.55 5.38 4.94
N LYS A 52 3.62 6.14 5.27
CA LYS A 52 4.94 5.60 5.62
C LYS A 52 4.90 4.72 6.86
N ILE A 53 4.39 5.22 8.00
CA ILE A 53 4.38 4.43 9.25
C ILE A 53 3.42 3.23 9.17
N LEU A 54 2.29 3.36 8.46
CA LEU A 54 1.32 2.28 8.29
C LEU A 54 1.73 1.29 7.17
N GLN A 55 2.83 1.55 6.46
CA GLN A 55 3.31 0.75 5.33
C GLN A 55 2.22 0.50 4.27
N VAL A 56 1.51 1.57 3.90
CA VAL A 56 0.47 1.56 2.86
C VAL A 56 0.70 2.70 1.88
N THR A 57 -0.02 2.71 0.76
CA THR A 57 -0.03 3.83 -0.17
C THR A 57 -1.00 4.93 0.28
N GLU A 58 -0.71 6.17 -0.10
CA GLU A 58 -1.56 7.34 0.15
C GLU A 58 -2.95 7.17 -0.49
N GLN A 59 -2.99 6.62 -1.70
CA GLN A 59 -4.23 6.29 -2.42
C GLN A 59 -5.10 5.31 -1.62
N TRP A 60 -4.52 4.24 -1.08
CA TRP A 60 -5.25 3.27 -0.27
C TRP A 60 -5.76 3.89 1.04
N LEU A 61 -4.98 4.78 1.66
CA LEU A 61 -5.38 5.47 2.89
C LEU A 61 -6.56 6.43 2.66
N LEU A 62 -6.63 7.08 1.49
CA LEU A 62 -7.69 8.02 1.14
C LEU A 62 -8.93 7.30 0.58
N GLN A 63 -8.78 6.55 -0.51
CA GLN A 63 -9.89 6.00 -1.30
C GLN A 63 -10.28 4.57 -0.89
N GLY A 64 -9.32 3.80 -0.38
CA GLY A 64 -9.52 2.40 -0.01
C GLY A 64 -9.24 1.48 -1.20
N GLY A 65 -9.85 0.30 -1.22
CA GLY A 65 -9.67 -0.66 -2.31
C GLY A 65 -8.44 -1.57 -2.14
N THR A 66 -7.88 -2.04 -3.25
CA THR A 66 -6.81 -3.04 -3.26
C THR A 66 -5.55 -2.47 -2.60
N ARG A 67 -5.09 -3.12 -1.53
CA ARG A 67 -3.90 -2.71 -0.78
C ARG A 67 -2.66 -2.94 -1.63
N GLN A 68 -2.23 -1.89 -2.33
CA GLN A 68 -0.88 -1.84 -2.86
C GLN A 68 0.03 -1.50 -1.69
N THR A 69 0.77 -2.48 -1.18
CA THR A 69 1.97 -2.19 -0.39
C THR A 69 2.87 -1.33 -1.29
N PRO A 70 3.56 -0.32 -0.75
CA PRO A 70 4.68 0.27 -1.47
C PRO A 70 5.73 -0.84 -1.59
N LEU A 71 5.60 -1.70 -2.61
CA LEU A 71 6.74 -2.43 -3.15
C LEU A 71 7.73 -1.32 -3.50
N ASN A 72 8.84 -1.30 -2.76
CA ASN A 72 10.13 -0.83 -3.21
C ASN A 72 10.11 -0.49 -4.72
N ASN A 73 10.03 0.81 -4.97
CA ASN A 73 10.45 1.48 -6.19
C ASN A 73 11.22 0.57 -7.16
N GLU A 74 10.59 0.07 -8.23
CA GLU A 74 11.26 -0.23 -9.52
C GLU A 74 10.36 -0.76 -10.64
N THR A 75 9.08 -1.08 -10.42
CA THR A 75 8.21 -1.57 -11.52
C THR A 75 7.01 -0.65 -11.80
N HIS A 76 7.28 0.64 -12.02
CA HIS A 76 6.49 1.38 -13.03
C HIS A 76 7.07 1.18 -14.45
N ILE A 77 7.93 0.16 -14.64
CA ILE A 77 8.18 -0.39 -15.96
C ILE A 77 6.90 -1.05 -16.45
N ARG A 78 6.13 -0.27 -17.20
CA ARG A 78 5.33 -0.70 -18.34
C ARG A 78 4.39 -1.89 -18.06
N ARG A 79 3.14 -1.57 -17.68
CA ARG A 79 1.99 -2.29 -18.28
C ARG A 79 1.80 -1.87 -19.75
N VAL A 80 2.89 -1.89 -20.51
CA VAL A 80 2.90 -1.89 -21.97
C VAL A 80 3.72 -3.12 -22.36
N SER A 81 2.97 -4.12 -22.81
CA SER A 81 3.38 -5.14 -23.76
C SER A 81 4.57 -6.02 -23.40
N LYS A 82 4.26 -7.30 -23.14
CA LYS A 82 4.75 -8.40 -23.99
C LYS A 82 3.97 -9.67 -23.65
N ILE A 83 3.09 -10.02 -24.57
CA ILE A 83 2.72 -11.40 -24.86
C ILE A 83 3.96 -12.00 -25.55
N PRO A 84 4.66 -13.00 -25.00
CA PRO A 84 5.45 -13.90 -25.83
C PRO A 84 4.57 -15.09 -26.23
N LEU A 85 4.41 -15.21 -27.54
CA LEU A 85 3.78 -16.30 -28.27
C LEU A 85 4.20 -17.67 -27.71
N LEU A 86 3.24 -18.51 -27.36
CA LEU A 86 3.44 -19.95 -27.32
C LEU A 86 3.61 -20.44 -28.77
N THR A 87 4.79 -20.28 -29.36
CA THR A 87 5.19 -21.14 -30.47
C THR A 87 5.90 -22.34 -29.85
N PHE A 88 5.08 -23.25 -29.32
CA PHE A 88 5.49 -24.64 -29.17
C PHE A 88 5.30 -25.29 -30.55
N ASP A 89 6.36 -25.31 -31.36
CA ASP A 89 6.69 -26.47 -32.19
C ASP A 89 8.05 -26.26 -32.86
N GLN A 90 9.13 -26.69 -32.21
CA GLN A 90 10.37 -27.10 -32.88
C GLN A 90 11.07 -28.19 -32.05
N ALA A 91 10.58 -29.41 -32.17
CA ALA A 91 11.39 -30.62 -32.10
C ALA A 91 11.15 -31.34 -33.44
N GLY A 92 12.05 -31.31 -34.41
CA GLY A 92 13.43 -31.77 -34.26
C GLY A 92 13.52 -33.29 -34.38
N ASN A 93 12.76 -33.92 -35.29
CA ASN A 93 12.94 -35.34 -35.61
C ASN A 93 14.19 -35.49 -36.49
N GLY A 94 15.31 -35.77 -35.84
CA GLY A 94 16.54 -36.23 -36.48
C GLY A 94 16.33 -37.62 -37.09
N ALA A 95 16.68 -37.73 -38.37
CA ALA A 95 16.82 -38.98 -39.09
C ALA A 95 18.17 -39.65 -38.76
N THR A 96 18.15 -40.94 -38.43
CA THR A 96 19.22 -41.96 -38.53
C THR A 96 18.52 -43.31 -38.25
N SER A 97 18.58 -44.40 -39.02
CA SER A 97 19.29 -44.84 -40.21
C SER A 97 18.45 -45.93 -40.89
#